data_AF-A0A7C3W1H5-F1
#
_entry.id   AF-A0A7C3W1H5-F1
#
_cell.length_a   1.000
_cell.length_b   1.000
_cell.length_c   1.000
_cell.angle_alpha   90.00
_cell.angle_beta   90.00
_cell.angle_gamma   90.00
#
_symmetry.space_group_name_H-M   'P 1'
#
loop_
_entity.id
_entity.type
_entity.pdbx_description
1 polymer ?
#
loop_
_entity_poly.entity_id
_entity_poly.type
_entity_poly.pdbx_seq_one_letter_code
_entity_poly.pdbx_strand_id
1 'polypeptide(L)' 'MLATKEGRFTGKIIIYPHIRGMALTPIQDLKHSLPNVYAKFTDGVFWNRDAEEELLRTLLEF' A
#
# COMPACT_ATOMS: atom_id res chain seq x y z
N MET A 1 -9.31 -10.65 -11.72
CA MET A 1 -8.91 -10.01 -10.44
C MET A 1 -10.11 -9.58 -9.57
N LEU A 2 -11.31 -10.17 -9.70
CA LEU A 2 -12.49 -9.73 -8.95
C LEU A 2 -12.32 -9.92 -7.43
N ALA A 3 -11.76 -11.05 -7.02
CA ALA A 3 -11.56 -11.39 -5.60
C ALA A 3 -10.56 -10.48 -4.85
N THR A 4 -9.65 -9.81 -5.55
CA THR A 4 -8.68 -8.86 -4.96
C THR A 4 -9.33 -7.48 -4.82
N LYS A 5 -10.00 -7.00 -5.87
CA LYS A 5 -10.74 -5.72 -5.82
C LYS A 5 -11.84 -5.69 -4.76
N GLU A 6 -12.46 -6.84 -4.48
CA GLU A 6 -13.54 -6.95 -3.49
C GLU A 6 -13.05 -7.17 -2.05
N GLY A 7 -11.73 -7.33 -1.82
CA GLY A 7 -11.20 -7.61 -0.46
C GLY A 7 -11.79 -8.89 0.18
N ARG A 8 -12.33 -9.80 -0.64
CA ARG A 8 -13.31 -10.81 -0.21
C ARG A 8 -12.77 -11.89 0.72
N PHE A 9 -11.45 -12.08 0.80
CA PHE A 9 -10.89 -13.04 1.74
C PHE A 9 -9.65 -12.48 2.42
N THR A 10 -9.62 -12.68 3.75
CA THR A 10 -8.58 -12.23 4.65
C THR A 10 -7.32 -13.10 4.52
N GLY A 11 -6.17 -12.60 4.97
CA GLY A 11 -4.92 -13.37 5.00
C GLY A 11 -4.26 -13.61 3.65
N LYS A 12 -4.71 -12.93 2.58
CA LYS A 12 -4.04 -12.99 1.28
C LYS A 12 -2.86 -12.04 1.24
N ILE A 13 -1.83 -12.45 0.53
CA ILE A 13 -0.70 -11.59 0.15
C ILE A 13 -0.93 -11.15 -1.30
N ILE A 14 -0.87 -9.85 -1.54
CA ILE A 14 -0.93 -9.25 -2.87
C ILE A 14 0.49 -8.80 -3.25
N ILE A 15 0.93 -9.17 -4.44
CA ILE A 15 2.24 -8.81 -4.96
C ILE A 15 2.03 -7.93 -6.19
N TYR A 16 2.71 -6.79 -6.25
CA TYR A 16 2.69 -5.84 -7.38
C TYR A 16 4.04 -5.89 -8.12
N PRO A 17 4.21 -6.72 -9.17
CA PRO A 17 5.51 -6.90 -9.82
C PRO A 17 6.02 -5.65 -10.55
N HIS A 18 5.12 -4.72 -10.87
CA HIS A 18 5.43 -3.48 -11.59
C HIS A 18 6.06 -2.42 -10.68
N ILE A 19 5.86 -2.51 -9.36
CA ILE A 19 6.49 -1.62 -8.40
C ILE A 19 7.93 -2.08 -8.22
N ARG A 20 8.87 -1.30 -8.74
CA ARG A 20 10.31 -1.57 -8.65
C ARG A 20 10.98 -0.66 -7.64
N GLY A 21 12.09 -1.11 -7.05
CA GLY A 21 12.93 -0.27 -6.19
C GLY A 21 12.41 -0.05 -4.76
N MET A 22 11.30 -0.67 -4.36
CA MET A 22 10.85 -0.63 -2.98
C MET A 22 11.53 -1.76 -2.17
N ALA A 23 12.35 -1.37 -1.20
CA ALA A 23 12.94 -2.32 -0.25
C ALA A 23 11.86 -2.86 0.71
N LEU A 24 12.15 -4.00 1.36
CA LEU A 24 11.34 -4.48 2.46
C LEU A 24 11.32 -3.42 3.58
N THR A 25 10.20 -2.71 3.70
CA THR A 25 10.07 -1.53 4.56
C THR A 25 9.02 -1.82 5.63
N PRO A 26 9.35 -1.71 6.93
CA PRO A 26 8.35 -1.78 7.99
C PRO A 26 7.29 -0.69 7.83
N ILE A 27 6.03 -1.01 8.14
CA ILE A 27 4.90 -0.09 7.94
C ILE A 27 5.05 1.26 8.66
N GLN A 28 5.72 1.25 9.82
CA GLN A 28 6.01 2.45 10.63
C GLN A 28 7.08 3.36 10.03
N ASP A 29 7.94 2.83 9.16
CA ASP A 29 9.02 3.58 8.51
C ASP A 29 8.55 4.26 7.22
N LEU A 30 7.34 3.94 6.74
CA LEU A 30 6.71 4.62 5.61
C LEU A 30 6.53 6.12 5.83
N LYS A 31 6.46 6.58 7.09
CA LYS A 31 6.44 8.03 7.41
C LYS A 31 7.69 8.76 6.89
N HIS A 32 8.79 8.04 6.67
CA HIS A 32 10.04 8.60 6.17
C HIS A 32 10.18 8.44 4.65
N SER A 33 9.88 7.24 4.12
CA SER A 33 10.06 6.95 2.69
C SER A 33 8.88 7.40 1.81
N LEU A 34 7.65 7.31 2.31
CA LEU A 34 6.41 7.62 1.60
C LEU A 34 5.42 8.35 2.52
N PRO A 35 5.76 9.59 2.96
CA PRO A 35 4.95 10.33 3.92
C PRO A 35 3.52 10.63 3.43
N ASN A 36 3.32 10.78 2.13
CA ASN A 36 1.99 10.96 1.51
C ASN A 36 1.09 9.73 1.69
N VAL A 37 1.66 8.52 1.58
CA VAL A 37 0.96 7.26 1.82
C VAL A 37 0.67 7.09 3.31
N TYR A 38 1.66 7.33 4.17
CA TYR A 38 1.51 7.20 5.63
C TYR A 38 0.40 8.11 6.20
N ALA A 39 0.27 9.32 5.64
CA ALA A 39 -0.78 10.27 6.04
C ALA A 39 -2.21 9.77 5.80
N LYS A 40 -2.40 8.71 5.00
CA LYS A 40 -3.71 8.10 4.72
C LYS A 40 -4.09 6.99 5.69
N PHE A 41 -3.20 6.59 6.61
CA PHE A 41 -3.50 5.51 7.56
C PHE A 41 -4.66 5.88 8.48
N THR A 42 -5.52 4.90 8.77
CA THR A 42 -6.58 5.07 9.77
C THR A 42 -5.92 5.13 11.15
N ASP A 43 -6.30 6.14 11.94
CA ASP A 43 -5.74 6.41 13.27
C ASP A 43 -4.20 6.52 13.31
N GLY A 44 -3.58 6.80 12.15
CA GLY A 44 -2.13 6.93 12.00
C GLY A 44 -1.33 5.64 12.13
N VAL A 45 -1.99 4.47 12.17
CA VAL A 45 -1.35 3.16 12.36
C VAL A 45 -1.90 2.04 11.47
N PHE A 46 -3.16 2.12 11.06
CA PHE A 46 -3.79 1.04 10.29
C PHE A 46 -3.73 1.29 8.79
N TRP A 47 -3.20 0.30 8.07
CA TRP A 47 -3.29 0.24 6.60
C TRP A 47 -4.74 0.14 6.17
N ASN A 48 -5.11 0.90 5.14
CA ASN A 48 -6.45 0.91 4.59
C ASN A 48 -6.41 1.07 3.06
N ARG A 49 -7.58 1.12 2.46
CA ARG A 49 -7.73 1.26 1.01
C ARG A 49 -7.16 2.57 0.47
N ASP A 50 -7.36 3.68 1.17
CA ASP A 50 -6.90 5.01 0.73
C ASP A 50 -5.37 5.09 0.69
N ALA A 51 -4.70 4.46 1.67
CA ALA A 51 -3.25 4.33 1.69
C ALA A 51 -2.74 3.44 0.55
N GLU A 52 -3.42 2.33 0.25
CA GLU A 52 -3.08 1.48 -0.89
C GLU A 52 -3.24 2.22 -2.23
N GLU A 53 -4.35 2.92 -2.42
CA GLU A 53 -4.58 3.71 -3.64
C GLU A 53 -3.50 4.79 -3.82
N GLU A 54 -3.10 5.48 -2.74
CA GLU A 54 -2.01 6.47 -2.80
C GLU A 54 -0.64 5.83 -3.07
N LEU A 55 -0.36 4.64 -2.51
CA LEU A 55 0.86 3.88 -2.80
C LEU A 55 0.94 3.56 -4.28
N LEU A 56 -0.14 2.99 -4.84
CA LEU A 56 -0.20 2.60 -6.24
C LEU A 56 -0.10 3.81 -7.15
N ARG A 57 -0.75 4.93 -6.81
CA ARG A 57 -0.64 6.18 -7.56
C ARG A 57 0.78 6.73 -7.57
N THR A 58 1.52 6.57 -6.46
CA THR A 58 2.89 7.10 -6.32
C THR A 58 3.91 6.24 -7.07
N LEU A 59 3.73 4.92 -7.07
CA LEU A 59 4.75 3.97 -7.52
C LEU A 59 4.45 3.27 -8.85
N LEU A 60 3.22 3.35 -9.36
CA LEU A 60 2.92 2.84 -10.70
C LEU A 60 3.29 3.91 -11.74
N GLU A 61 4.33 3.62 -12.50
CA GLU A 61 4.61 4.31 -13.77
C GLU A 61 3.58 3.84 -14.81
N PHE A 62 2.93 4.78 -15.51
CA PHE A 62 2.05 4.50 -16.65
C PHE A 62 2.84 4.42 -17.96
#